data_AF-A0A935ZZB0-F1
#
_entry.id   AF-A0A935ZZB0-F1
#
_cell.length_a   1.000
_cell.length_b   1.000
_cell.length_c   1.000
_cell.angle_alpha   90.00
_cell.angle_beta   90.00
_cell.angle_gamma   90.00
#
_symmetry.space_group_name_H-M   'P 1'
#
loop_
_entity.id
_entity.type
_entity.pdbx_description
1 polymer ?
#
loop_
_entity_poly.entity_id
_entity_poly.type
_entity_poly.pdbx_seq_one_letter_code
_entity_poly.pdbx_strand_id
1 'polypeptide(L)' 'MPRISDEFLGDDAVATKLDLARAYLDMGDSDGAKSMLDEVMSEGNDKQKDEARKLLTEIR' A
#
# COMPACT_ATOMS: atom_id res chain seq x y z
N MET A 1 -28.30 7.49 -8.89
CA MET A 1 -27.33 6.45 -8.48
C MET A 1 -25.93 7.01 -8.71
N PRO A 2 -25.12 7.26 -7.67
CA PRO A 2 -23.72 7.59 -7.91
C PRO A 2 -23.06 6.34 -8.47
N ARG A 3 -22.48 6.44 -9.68
CA ARG A 3 -21.54 5.43 -10.16
C ARG A 3 -20.34 5.53 -9.24
N ILE A 4 -20.12 4.53 -8.38
CA ILE A 4 -18.84 4.38 -7.71
C ILE A 4 -17.80 4.38 -8.84
N SER A 5 -16.95 5.40 -8.87
CA SER A 5 -15.88 5.50 -9.83
C SER A 5 -14.89 4.38 -9.55
N ASP A 6 -14.37 3.76 -10.61
CA ASP A 6 -13.34 2.72 -10.54
C ASP A 6 -12.12 3.19 -9.71
N GLU A 7 -11.90 4.49 -9.67
CA GLU A 7 -10.91 5.20 -8.85
C GLU A 7 -11.12 5.01 -7.34
N PHE A 8 -12.36 4.98 -6.84
CA PHE A 8 -12.65 4.74 -5.42
C PHE A 8 -12.36 3.29 -5.02
N LEU A 9 -12.63 2.34 -5.91
CA LEU A 9 -12.28 0.93 -5.69
C LEU A 9 -10.77 0.70 -5.72
N GLY A 10 -10.04 1.45 -6.57
CA GLY A 10 -8.59 1.46 -6.60
C GLY A 10 -7.99 2.00 -5.30
N ASP A 11 -8.53 3.10 -4.77
CA ASP A 11 -8.09 3.67 -3.49
C ASP A 11 -8.27 2.67 -2.33
N ASP A 12 -9.41 1.97 -2.25
CA ASP A 12 -9.68 0.96 -1.22
C ASP A 12 -8.76 -0.27 -1.35
N ALA A 13 -8.49 -0.71 -2.60
CA ALA A 13 -7.59 -1.82 -2.86
C ALA A 13 -6.15 -1.49 -2.43
N VAL A 14 -5.68 -0.28 -2.74
CA VAL A 14 -4.34 0.17 -2.34
C VAL A 14 -4.24 0.38 -0.82
N ALA A 15 -5.30 0.89 -0.17
CA ALA A 15 -5.35 0.97 1.28
C ALA A 15 -5.21 -0.41 1.93
N THR A 16 -5.89 -1.42 1.38
CA THR A 16 -5.76 -2.80 1.84
C THR A 16 -4.32 -3.33 1.69
N LYS A 17 -3.63 -3.00 0.58
CA LYS A 17 -2.22 -3.38 0.37
C LYS A 17 -1.28 -2.73 1.38
N LEU A 18 -1.51 -1.47 1.76
CA LEU A 18 -0.75 -0.79 2.80
C LEU A 18 -0.92 -1.47 4.17
N ASP A 19 -2.13 -1.88 4.51
CA ASP A 19 -2.40 -2.57 5.77
C ASP A 19 -1.77 -3.98 5.80
N LEU A 20 -1.80 -4.69 4.67
CA LEU A 20 -1.10 -5.98 4.54
C LEU A 20 0.42 -5.81 4.67
N ALA A 21 1.00 -4.79 4.04
CA ALA A 21 2.42 -4.51 4.16
C ALA A 21 2.84 -4.30 5.62
N ARG A 22 2.05 -3.55 6.40
CA ARG A 22 2.28 -3.37 7.83
C ARG A 22 2.23 -4.67 8.61
N ALA A 23 1.21 -5.51 8.34
CA ALA A 23 1.10 -6.81 8.99
C ALA A 23 2.32 -7.71 8.69
N TYR A 24 2.83 -7.68 7.46
CA TYR A 24 4.07 -8.39 7.11
C TYR A 24 5.29 -7.86 7.89
N LEU A 25 5.42 -6.55 8.06
CA LEU A 25 6.48 -5.95 8.90
C LEU A 25 6.37 -6.40 10.36
N ASP A 26 5.15 -6.38 10.92
CA ASP A 26 4.90 -6.83 12.29
C ASP A 26 5.24 -8.32 12.49
N MET A 27 5.10 -9.13 11.44
CA MET A 27 5.50 -10.54 11.41
C MET A 27 7.00 -10.75 11.15
N GLY A 28 7.76 -9.68 10.86
CA GLY A 28 9.17 -9.73 10.50
C GLY A 28 9.45 -10.17 9.05
N ASP A 29 8.41 -10.29 8.22
CA ASP A 29 8.51 -10.61 6.80
C ASP A 29 8.71 -9.32 5.98
N SER A 30 9.93 -8.81 6.01
CA SER A 30 10.30 -7.59 5.29
C SER A 30 10.21 -7.73 3.77
N ASP A 31 10.43 -8.93 3.23
CA ASP A 31 10.36 -9.19 1.79
C ASP A 31 8.91 -9.16 1.30
N GLY A 32 7.99 -9.80 2.04
CA GLY A 32 6.55 -9.74 1.79
C GLY A 32 6.01 -8.32 1.89
N ALA A 33 6.40 -7.59 2.94
CA ALA A 33 6.04 -6.18 3.10
C ALA A 33 6.52 -5.33 1.93
N LYS A 34 7.78 -5.48 1.54
CA LYS A 34 8.37 -4.73 0.42
C LYS A 34 7.63 -4.96 -0.89
N SER A 35 7.28 -6.21 -1.21
CA SER A 35 6.51 -6.53 -2.42
C SER A 35 5.17 -5.80 -2.45
N MET A 36 4.45 -5.77 -1.32
CA MET A 36 3.17 -5.05 -1.21
C MET A 36 3.35 -3.53 -1.35
N LEU A 37 4.40 -2.96 -0.75
CA LEU A 37 4.70 -1.53 -0.84
C LEU A 37 5.10 -1.11 -2.25
N ASP A 38 5.81 -1.95 -3.00
CA ASP A 38 6.14 -1.69 -4.41
C ASP A 38 4.88 -1.65 -5.30
N GLU A 39 3.87 -2.48 -5.01
CA GLU A 39 2.57 -2.40 -5.68
C GLU A 39 1.82 -1.10 -5.36
N VAL A 40 1.82 -0.68 -4.09
CA VAL A 40 1.25 0.61 -3.66
C VAL A 40 1.95 1.77 -4.36
N MET A 41 3.27 1.69 -4.54
CA MET A 41 4.05 2.70 -5.26
C MET A 41 3.68 2.80 -6.75
N SER A 42 3.21 1.72 -7.35
CA SER A 42 2.74 1.69 -8.73
C SER A 42 1.30 2.24 -8.84
N GLU A 43 0.39 1.70 -8.03
CA GLU A 43 -1.06 1.85 -8.20
C GLU A 43 -1.69 2.96 -7.35
N GLY A 44 -1.04 3.35 -6.25
CA GLY A 44 -1.61 4.29 -5.30
C GLY A 44 -1.67 5.74 -5.77
N ASN A 45 -2.47 6.54 -5.08
CA ASN A 45 -2.43 7.99 -5.19
C ASN A 45 -1.22 8.58 -4.44
N ASP A 46 -0.95 9.88 -4.60
CA ASP A 46 0.23 10.53 -4.02
C ASP A 46 0.35 10.32 -2.50
N LYS A 47 -0.77 10.32 -1.77
CA LYS A 47 -0.76 10.10 -0.30
C LYS A 47 -0.35 8.67 0.05
N GLN A 48 -0.90 7.69 -0.67
CA GLN A 48 -0.58 6.28 -0.47
C GLN A 48 0.87 5.96 -0.85
N LYS A 49 1.38 6.56 -1.93
CA LYS A 49 2.80 6.43 -2.32
C LYS A 49 3.73 7.04 -1.28
N ASP A 50 3.36 8.18 -0.70
CA ASP A 50 4.16 8.79 0.36
C ASP A 50 4.20 7.96 1.63
N GLU A 51 3.08 7.31 1.97
CA GLU A 51 3.03 6.36 3.08
C GLU A 51 3.87 5.11 2.80
N ALA A 52 3.78 4.55 1.59
CA ALA A 52 4.61 3.42 1.20
C ALA A 52 6.11 3.74 1.22
N ARG A 53 6.51 4.94 0.76
CA ARG A 53 7.90 5.40 0.84
C ARG A 53 8.44 5.47 2.27
N LYS A 54 7.61 5.87 3.24
CA LYS A 54 8.00 5.91 4.66
C LYS A 54 8.25 4.50 5.18
N LEU A 55 7.31 3.58 4.94
CA LEU A 55 7.45 2.18 5.36
C LEU A 55 8.65 1.49 4.68
N LEU A 56 8.89 1.74 3.39
CA LEU A 56 10.08 1.24 2.68
C LEU A 56 11.39 1.74 3.27
N THR A 57 11.39 2.92 3.89
CA THR A 57 12.55 3.47 4.58
C THR A 57 12.80 2.77 5.92
N GLU A 58 11.75 2.30 6.60
CA GLU A 58 11.85 1.55 7.86
C GLU A 58 12.35 0.11 7.67
N ILE A 59 12.17 -0.47 6.48
CA ILE A 59 12.71 -1.80 6.11
C ILE A 59 14.24 -1.79 5.95
N ARG A 60 14.85 -0.61 5.83
CA ARG A 60 16.26 -0.45 5.41
C ARG A 60 17.27 -0.52 6.55
#